data_AF-A0A5C4Y710-F1
#
_entry.id   AF-A0A5C4Y710-F1
#
_cell.length_a   1.000
_cell.length_b   1.000
_cell.length_c   1.000
_cell.angle_alpha   90.00
_cell.angle_beta   90.00
_cell.angle_gamma   90.00
#
_symmetry.space_group_name_H-M   'P 1'
#
loop_
_entity.id
_entity.type
_entity.pdbx_description
1 polymer ?
#
loop_
_entity_poly.entity_id
_entity_poly.type
_entity_poly.pdbx_seq_one_letter_code
_entity_poly.pdbx_strand_id
1 'polypeptide(L)'
;MGKTSIRKFSYLDHDIEIIRERCNLPDVSPFEPRLGIQVRYGLKFDGQLTDWSDFVEATDDEPSANTLAELGLRRARELRKKEATVVVSPAA
;
A
#
# COMPACT_ATOMS: atom_id res chain seq x y z
N MET A 1 0.29 11.13 -14.55
CA MET A 1 -0.20 9.88 -13.93
C MET A 1 -1.01 10.24 -12.69
N GLY A 2 -2.25 9.74 -12.60
CA GLY A 2 -3.14 10.04 -11.48
C GLY A 2 -3.03 8.98 -10.38
N LYS A 3 -2.93 9.43 -9.12
CA LYS A 3 -3.01 8.56 -7.94
C LYS A 3 -4.45 8.59 -7.43
N THR A 4 -5.07 7.43 -7.29
CA THR A 4 -6.46 7.30 -6.83
C THR A 4 -6.48 6.56 -5.50
N SER A 5 -7.17 7.11 -4.50
CA SER A 5 -7.43 6.39 -3.25
C SER A 5 -8.41 5.25 -3.53
N ILE A 6 -8.09 4.03 -3.09
CA ILE A 6 -8.94 2.85 -3.34
C ILE A 6 -9.52 2.26 -2.05
N ARG A 7 -8.84 2.44 -0.92
CA ARG A 7 -9.25 1.91 0.37
C ARG A 7 -8.66 2.79 1.47
N LYS A 8 -9.49 3.22 2.41
CA LYS A 8 -9.07 3.95 3.61
C LYS A 8 -9.76 3.34 4.83
N PHE A 9 -9.03 3.13 5.91
CA PHE A 9 -9.53 2.58 7.16
C PHE A 9 -8.62 3.00 8.32
N SER A 10 -9.15 2.97 9.54
CA SER A 10 -8.36 3.22 10.75
C SER A 10 -8.19 1.92 11.54
N TYR A 11 -7.03 1.72 12.16
CA TYR A 11 -6.73 0.54 12.96
C TYR A 11 -5.72 0.86 14.07
N LEU A 12 -6.10 0.57 15.33
CA LEU A 12 -5.30 0.87 16.53
C LEU A 12 -4.83 2.34 16.55
N ASP A 13 -5.76 3.27 16.36
CA ASP A 13 -5.51 4.73 16.35
C ASP A 13 -4.64 5.24 15.18
N HIS A 14 -4.33 4.39 14.19
CA HIS A 14 -3.62 4.77 12.97
C HIS A 14 -4.53 4.81 11.75
N ASP A 15 -4.36 5.82 10.90
CA ASP A 15 -5.03 5.95 9.62
C ASP A 15 -4.22 5.25 8.52
N ILE A 16 -4.85 4.30 7.83
CA ILE A 16 -4.24 3.53 6.76
C ILE A 16 -5.00 3.78 5.46
N GLU A 17 -4.29 4.21 4.42
CA GLU A 17 -4.85 4.45 3.09
C GLU A 17 -4.01 3.72 2.03
N ILE A 18 -4.70 2.97 1.18
CA ILE A 18 -4.11 2.39 -0.03
C ILE A 18 -4.47 3.28 -1.21
N ILE A 19 -3.45 3.67 -1.97
CA ILE A 19 -3.59 4.39 -3.23
C ILE A 19 -3.17 3.49 -4.39
N ARG A 20 -3.75 3.72 -5.56
CA ARG A 20 -3.36 3.07 -6.81
C ARG A 20 -2.85 4.09 -7.80
N GLU A 21 -1.74 3.79 -8.44
CA GLU A 21 -1.22 4.52 -9.59
C GLU A 21 -1.35 3.63 -10.82
N ARG A 22 -1.88 4.19 -11.93
CA ARG A 22 -2.07 3.49 -13.19
C ARG A 22 -1.18 4.08 -14.28
N CYS A 23 -0.61 3.21 -15.10
CA CYS A 23 0.22 3.54 -16.25
C CYS A 23 -0.23 2.71 -17.46
N ASN A 24 -0.29 3.34 -18.63
CA ASN A 24 -0.40 2.58 -19.87
C ASN A 24 0.99 2.04 -20.20
N LEU A 25 1.09 0.75 -20.53
CA LEU A 25 2.31 0.22 -21.11
C LEU A 25 2.49 0.80 -22.51
N PRO A 26 3.73 1.13 -22.91
CA PRO A 26 4.01 1.41 -24.30
C PRO A 26 3.75 0.16 -25.15
N ASP A 27 3.26 0.37 -26.37
CA ASP A 27 3.13 -0.72 -27.33
C ASP A 27 4.49 -1.38 -27.55
N VAL A 28 4.53 -2.71 -27.48
CA VAL A 28 5.76 -3.47 -27.75
C VAL A 28 6.08 -3.49 -29.24
N SER A 29 5.04 -3.43 -30.08
CA SER A 29 5.15 -3.35 -31.53
C SER A 29 3.86 -2.77 -32.13
N PRO A 30 3.94 -2.03 -33.26
CA PRO A 30 2.76 -1.58 -34.02
C PRO A 30 1.84 -2.73 -34.49
N PHE A 31 2.37 -3.95 -34.56
CA PHE A 31 1.67 -5.15 -35.02
C PHE A 31 1.20 -6.06 -33.88
N GLU A 32 1.67 -5.79 -32.66
CA GLU A 32 1.26 -6.48 -31.42
C GLU A 32 0.97 -5.41 -30.36
N PRO A 33 -0.14 -4.67 -30.48
CA PRO A 33 -0.52 -3.69 -29.47
C PRO A 33 -0.69 -4.39 -28.13
N ARG A 34 0.13 -4.03 -27.15
CA ARG A 34 -0.09 -4.46 -25.77
C ARG A 34 -1.14 -3.53 -25.19
N LEU A 35 -2.39 -3.99 -25.15
CA LEU A 35 -3.47 -3.36 -24.39
C LEU A 35 -3.29 -3.59 -22.87
N GLY A 36 -2.08 -3.41 -22.36
CA GLY A 36 -1.72 -3.68 -20.97
C GLY A 36 -1.75 -2.40 -20.15
N ILE A 37 -2.60 -2.36 -19.13
CA ILE A 37 -2.52 -1.35 -18.07
C ILE A 37 -1.67 -1.95 -16.97
N GLN A 38 -0.60 -1.27 -16.58
CA GLN A 38 0.12 -1.57 -15.35
C GLN A 38 -0.37 -0.70 -14.22
N VAL A 39 -0.39 -1.28 -13.02
CA VAL A 39 -0.74 -0.57 -11.80
C VAL A 39 0.28 -0.87 -10.73
N ARG A 40 0.44 0.06 -9.80
CA ARG A 40 1.12 -0.19 -8.52
C ARG A 40 0.34 0.44 -7.39
N TYR A 41 0.54 -0.08 -6.19
CA TYR A 41 -0.14 0.35 -4.99
C TYR A 41 0.82 1.06 -4.05
N GLY A 42 0.34 2.11 -3.40
CA GLY A 42 1.07 2.84 -2.37
C GLY A 42 0.35 2.73 -1.04
N LEU A 43 1.12 2.58 0.04
CA LEU A 43 0.63 2.60 1.42
C LEU A 43 0.87 3.98 2.00
N LYS A 44 -0.19 4.66 2.40
CA LYS A 44 -0.12 5.81 3.29
C LYS A 44 -0.46 5.37 4.70
N PHE A 45 0.44 5.64 5.63
CA PHE A 45 0.28 5.38 7.06
C PHE A 45 0.31 6.72 7.78
N ASP A 46 -0.75 7.06 8.50
CA ASP A 46 -1.00 8.36 9.14
C ASP A 46 -0.82 9.54 8.17
N GLY A 47 -1.32 9.37 6.95
CA GLY A 47 -1.26 10.38 5.88
C GLY A 47 0.09 10.48 5.16
N GLN A 48 1.14 9.81 5.64
CA GLN A 48 2.44 9.76 4.98
C GLN A 48 2.55 8.53 4.08
N LEU A 49 2.93 8.74 2.82
CA LEU A 49 3.26 7.65 1.90
C LEU A 49 4.56 6.96 2.33
N THR A 50 4.49 5.68 2.69
CA THR A 50 5.63 4.93 3.25
C THR A 50 6.19 3.87 2.32
N ASP A 51 5.32 3.22 1.53
CA ASP A 51 5.70 2.03 0.74
C ASP A 51 5.00 2.02 -0.62
N TRP A 52 5.62 1.32 -1.58
CA TRP A 52 5.06 1.02 -2.88
C TRP A 52 5.19 -0.47 -3.18
N SER A 53 4.20 -1.04 -3.88
CA SER A 53 4.36 -2.32 -4.56
C SER A 53 5.14 -2.15 -5.86
N ASP A 54 5.57 -3.28 -6.42
CA ASP A 54 5.98 -3.36 -7.81
C ASP A 54 4.80 -3.06 -8.76
N PHE A 55 5.14 -2.77 -10.01
CA PHE A 55 4.15 -2.68 -11.08
C PHE A 55 3.68 -4.08 -11.48
N VAL A 56 2.36 -4.26 -11.53
CA VAL A 56 1.69 -5.50 -11.95
C VAL A 56 0.66 -5.20 -13.02
N GLU A 57 0.26 -6.21 -13.78
CA GLU A 57 -0.85 -6.07 -14.74
C GLU A 57 -2.17 -5.82 -13.99
N ALA A 58 -3.01 -4.94 -14.53
CA ALA A 58 -4.26 -4.53 -13.88
C ALA A 58 -5.26 -5.68 -13.67
N THR A 59 -5.11 -6.81 -14.37
CA THR A 59 -5.94 -8.01 -14.22
C THR A 59 -5.61 -8.82 -12.97
N ASP A 60 -4.38 -8.68 -12.47
CA ASP A 60 -3.82 -9.50 -11.39
C ASP A 60 -3.38 -8.63 -10.20
N ASP A 61 -4.09 -7.52 -9.99
CA ASP A 61 -3.64 -6.42 -9.13
C ASP A 61 -4.15 -6.51 -7.68
N GLU A 62 -5.16 -7.33 -7.41
CA GLU A 62 -5.75 -7.53 -6.08
C GLU A 62 -4.74 -7.98 -5.00
N PRO A 63 -3.83 -8.94 -5.26
CA PRO A 63 -2.84 -9.37 -4.27
C PRO A 63 -1.93 -8.23 -3.80
N SER A 64 -1.47 -7.37 -4.72
CA SER A 64 -0.60 -6.24 -4.40
C SER A 64 -1.28 -5.22 -3.47
N ALA A 65 -2.57 -4.96 -3.69
CA ALA A 65 -3.36 -4.11 -2.80
C ALA A 65 -3.50 -4.71 -1.40
N ASN A 66 -3.76 -6.02 -1.31
CA ASN A 66 -3.91 -6.73 -0.04
C ASN A 66 -2.59 -6.79 0.74
N THR A 67 -1.46 -7.04 0.09
CA THR A 67 -0.14 -7.02 0.74
C THR A 67 0.15 -5.67 1.41
N LEU A 68 -0.20 -4.56 0.76
CA LEU A 68 0.02 -3.23 1.34
C LEU A 68 -0.90 -2.96 2.54
N ALA A 69 -2.14 -3.45 2.51
CA ALA A 69 -3.04 -3.39 3.65
C ALA A 69 -2.52 -4.20 4.84
N GLU A 70 -2.05 -5.43 4.61
CA GLU A 70 -1.45 -6.28 5.64
C GLU A 70 -0.20 -5.67 6.25
N LEU A 71 0.65 -5.02 5.44
CA LEU A 71 1.81 -4.29 5.90
C LEU A 71 1.42 -3.15 6.87
N GLY A 72 0.42 -2.35 6.50
CA GLY A 72 -0.12 -1.30 7.36
C GLY A 72 -0.63 -1.85 8.70
N LEU A 73 -1.43 -2.93 8.67
CA LEU A 73 -1.94 -3.58 9.87
C LEU A 73 -0.81 -4.12 10.77
N ARG A 74 0.21 -4.74 10.17
CA ARG A 74 1.38 -5.24 10.89
C ARG A 74 2.13 -4.09 11.58
N ARG A 75 2.33 -2.98 10.89
CA ARG A 75 3.03 -1.80 11.42
C ARG A 75 2.31 -1.21 12.63
N ALA A 76 0.98 -1.03 12.53
CA ALA A 76 0.17 -0.55 13.65
C ALA A 76 0.29 -1.48 14.89
N ARG A 77 0.28 -2.80 14.68
CA ARG A 77 0.48 -3.77 15.78
C ARG A 77 1.86 -3.67 16.42
N GLU A 78 2.90 -3.50 15.61
CA GLU A 78 4.28 -3.37 16.10
C GLU A 78 4.47 -2.08 16.92
N LEU A 79 3.87 -0.96 16.49
CA LEU A 79 3.88 0.29 17.27
C LEU A 79 3.14 0.13 18.59
N ARG A 80 1.93 -0.44 18.57
CA ARG A 80 1.15 -0.69 19.79
C ARG A 80 1.87 -1.58 20.80
N LYS A 81 2.59 -2.60 20.32
CA LYS A 81 3.42 -3.47 21.18
C LYS A 81 4.54 -2.70 21.85
N LYS A 82 5.23 -1.82 21.11
CA LYS A 82 6.32 -0.99 21.66
C LYS A 82 5.80 -0.04 22.73
N GLU A 83 4.67 0.63 22.50
CA GLU A 83 4.03 1.49 23.49
C GLU A 83 3.69 0.72 24.77
N ALA A 84 3.11 -0.48 24.64
CA ALA A 84 2.79 -1.33 25.78
C ALA A 84 4.06 -1.74 26.55
N THR A 85 5.17 -2.04 25.87
CA THR A 85 6.45 -2.36 26.54
C THR A 85 7.01 -1.16 27.29
N VAL A 86 6.94 0.06 26.72
CA VAL A 86 7.42 1.30 27.36
C VAL A 86 6.64 1.61 28.64
N VAL A 87 5.33 1.36 28.66
CA VAL A 87 4.48 1.61 29.84
C VAL A 87 4.74 0.61 30.98
N VAL A 88 5.25 -0.58 30.66
CA VAL A 88 5.42 -1.67 31.65
C VAL A 88 6.82 -1.69 32.26
N SER A 89 7.76 -0.84 31.86
CA SER A 89 9.02 -0.65 32.58
C SER A 89 8.83 0.25 33.79
N PRO A 90 8.84 -0.26 35.04
CA PRO A 90 9.00 0.60 36.20
C PRO A 90 10.46 1.08 36.19
N ALA A 91 10.69 2.37 36.44
CA ALA A 91 12.02 2.85 36.78
C ALA A 91 12.52 2.03 37.99
N ALA A 92 13.65 1.34 37.82
CA ALA A 92 14.35 0.61 38.87
C ALA A 92 15.02 1.57 39.86
#